data_AF-H0TX95-F1
#
_entry.id   AF-H0TX95-F1
#
_cell.length_a   1.000
_cell.length_b   1.000
_cell.length_c   1.000
_cell.angle_alpha   90.00
_cell.angle_beta   90.00
_cell.angle_gamma   90.00
#
_symmetry.space_group_name_H-M   'P 1'
#
loop_
_entity.id
_entity.type
_entity.pdbx_description
1 polymer ?
#
loop_
_entity_poly.entity_id
_entity_poly.type
_entity_poly.pdbx_seq_one_letter_code
_entity_poly.pdbx_strand_id
1 'polypeptide(L)'
;MTDTKTALERLREDARHDDPASRPAHVEWRGLLTAGLGLLAFSICLFLVWQTASSLLIIFAGVLFAAFLDAAARTLAPVLPLNRVWRLTLVVLLLAAALTLGFVWGASKLPEQTRLLLKVMDEQVDVVQDHLLSFGVDLLGPDGGRNLATWLFPDHNSLFSHAQMILGGASSFLVNALVILFLGLLFAFDPAGHRDSLLLLVKPSYRPRARGVLNEMGLVLRLWFMGQVVRIVLMTLCTWVALYLVGLPGPFVLGLQAGLSNFVPYLGPLVAAVPIALVAMPFGVSVLAWAVIIYTIIQSVEGYVIGPLIQRQAVEIPPAWTLVTIVLLGALFGVMGLALAMPLVAIGRTAVLRFYVEDFLGDEVNATARDGP
;
A
#
# COMPACT_ATOMS: atom_id res chain seq x y z
N MET A 1 47.64 -20.79 -68.87
CA MET A 1 46.80 -21.93 -68.47
C MET A 1 47.29 -22.64 -67.20
N THR A 2 48.49 -22.29 -66.69
CA THR A 2 49.12 -22.89 -65.50
C THR A 2 48.74 -22.19 -64.19
N ASP A 3 48.31 -20.93 -64.23
CA ASP A 3 48.03 -20.13 -63.03
C ASP A 3 46.66 -20.43 -62.39
N THR A 4 45.67 -20.77 -63.22
CA THR A 4 44.29 -21.04 -62.78
C THR A 4 44.15 -22.37 -62.05
N LYS A 5 44.98 -23.38 -62.41
CA LYS A 5 44.98 -24.68 -61.71
C LYS A 5 45.54 -24.55 -60.30
N THR A 6 46.63 -23.81 -60.14
CA THR A 6 47.26 -23.57 -58.83
C THR A 6 46.36 -22.76 -57.91
N ALA A 7 45.60 -21.80 -58.45
CA ALA A 7 44.60 -21.05 -57.69
C ALA A 7 43.41 -21.93 -57.23
N LEU A 8 42.94 -22.83 -58.11
CA LEU A 8 41.83 -23.74 -57.78
C LEU A 8 42.25 -24.86 -56.80
N GLU A 9 43.51 -25.29 -56.84
CA GLU A 9 44.05 -26.24 -55.85
C GLU A 9 44.19 -25.60 -54.47
N ARG A 10 44.66 -24.35 -54.38
CA ARG A 10 44.71 -23.60 -53.12
C ARG A 10 43.32 -23.38 -52.52
N LEU A 11 42.33 -23.03 -53.34
CA LEU A 11 40.94 -22.88 -52.88
C LEU A 11 40.32 -24.22 -52.45
N ARG A 12 40.74 -25.35 -53.03
CA ARG A 12 40.30 -26.70 -52.61
C ARG A 12 40.98 -27.18 -51.34
N GLU A 13 42.23 -26.77 -51.09
CA GLU A 13 42.93 -27.04 -49.83
C GLU A 13 42.33 -26.22 -48.68
N ASP A 14 42.08 -24.92 -48.89
CA ASP A 14 41.41 -24.08 -47.87
C ASP A 14 40.01 -24.59 -47.53
N ALA A 15 39.22 -25.00 -48.53
CA ALA A 15 37.89 -25.58 -48.32
C ALA A 15 37.92 -26.98 -47.67
N ARG A 16 39.06 -27.69 -47.68
CA ARG A 16 39.24 -28.97 -46.96
C ARG A 16 39.65 -28.78 -45.50
N HIS A 17 40.15 -27.61 -45.13
CA HIS A 17 40.48 -27.28 -43.73
C HIS A 17 39.31 -26.64 -42.98
N ASP A 18 38.28 -26.19 -43.68
CA ASP A 18 37.05 -25.63 -43.09
C ASP A 18 35.99 -26.73 -42.87
N ASP A 19 36.40 -27.85 -42.25
CA ASP A 19 35.47 -28.91 -41.85
C ASP A 19 34.59 -28.38 -40.71
N PRO A 20 33.25 -28.24 -40.88
CA PRO A 20 32.36 -27.77 -39.81
C PRO A 20 32.38 -28.69 -38.57
N ALA A 21 32.87 -29.92 -38.69
CA ALA A 21 33.08 -30.84 -37.56
C ALA A 21 34.32 -30.52 -36.71
N SER A 22 35.20 -29.62 -37.17
CA SER A 22 36.39 -29.17 -36.43
C SER A 22 36.14 -27.95 -35.53
N ARG A 23 34.90 -27.41 -35.53
CA ARG A 23 34.50 -26.40 -34.53
C ARG A 23 34.67 -27.00 -33.15
N PRO A 24 35.54 -26.44 -32.31
CA PRO A 24 35.89 -27.13 -31.10
C PRO A 24 34.72 -27.15 -30.10
N ALA A 25 34.40 -28.33 -29.58
CA ALA A 25 33.39 -28.58 -28.54
C ALA A 25 33.53 -27.69 -27.28
N HIS A 26 34.69 -27.03 -27.09
CA HIS A 26 34.91 -26.09 -25.99
C HIS A 26 34.15 -24.76 -26.10
N VAL A 27 33.66 -24.37 -27.28
CA VAL A 27 32.84 -23.15 -27.42
C VAL A 27 31.40 -23.39 -26.97
N GLU A 28 30.83 -24.56 -27.30
CA GLU A 28 29.47 -24.94 -26.87
C GLU A 28 29.38 -25.19 -25.36
N TRP A 29 30.40 -25.86 -24.77
CA TRP A 29 30.43 -26.11 -23.32
C TRP A 29 30.52 -24.82 -22.50
N ARG A 30 31.28 -23.81 -22.96
CA ARG A 30 31.36 -22.49 -22.29
C ARG A 30 30.04 -21.72 -22.39
N GLY A 31 29.33 -21.83 -23.51
CA GLY A 31 27.99 -21.27 -23.67
C GLY A 31 26.97 -21.90 -22.72
N LEU A 32 26.97 -23.24 -22.62
CA LEU A 32 26.09 -23.97 -21.70
C LEU A 32 26.41 -23.70 -20.22
N LEU A 33 27.69 -23.61 -19.86
CA LEU A 33 28.10 -23.27 -18.50
C LEU A 33 27.76 -21.82 -18.13
N THR A 34 27.94 -20.85 -19.02
CA THR A 34 27.58 -19.45 -18.76
C THR A 34 26.07 -19.25 -18.69
N ALA A 35 25.31 -19.92 -19.55
CA ALA A 35 23.84 -19.94 -19.48
C ALA A 35 23.34 -20.61 -18.19
N GLY A 36 23.91 -21.76 -17.82
CA GLY A 36 23.57 -22.47 -16.58
C GLY A 36 23.91 -21.68 -15.32
N LEU A 37 25.11 -21.07 -15.28
CA LEU A 37 25.52 -20.20 -14.18
C LEU A 37 24.63 -18.95 -14.09
N GLY A 38 24.24 -18.38 -15.23
CA GLY A 38 23.31 -17.25 -15.31
C GLY A 38 21.92 -17.60 -14.77
N LEU A 39 21.39 -18.77 -15.14
CA LEU A 39 20.08 -19.23 -14.69
C LEU A 39 20.09 -19.57 -13.18
N LEU A 40 21.19 -20.13 -12.68
CA LEU A 40 21.39 -20.39 -11.25
C LEU A 40 21.52 -19.08 -10.45
N ALA A 41 22.32 -18.12 -10.94
CA ALA A 41 22.43 -16.79 -10.32
C ALA A 41 21.08 -16.05 -10.33
N PHE A 42 20.31 -16.14 -11.41
CA PHE A 42 18.96 -15.59 -11.49
C PHE A 42 18.01 -16.26 -10.50
N SER A 43 18.06 -17.59 -10.37
CA SER A 43 17.23 -18.35 -9.42
C SER A 43 17.56 -18.02 -7.97
N ILE A 44 18.86 -17.90 -7.63
CA ILE A 44 19.31 -17.46 -6.31
C ILE A 44 18.86 -16.03 -6.03
N CYS A 45 18.99 -15.13 -7.00
CA CYS A 45 18.51 -13.75 -6.87
C CYS A 45 17.00 -13.72 -6.58
N LEU A 46 16.21 -14.49 -7.34
CA LEU A 46 14.77 -14.61 -7.15
C LEU A 46 14.42 -15.15 -5.75
N PHE A 47 15.14 -16.17 -5.29
CA PHE A 47 14.97 -16.76 -3.96
C PHE A 47 15.31 -15.76 -2.84
N LEU A 48 16.42 -15.03 -2.97
CA LEU A 48 16.80 -14.00 -1.99
C LEU A 48 15.80 -12.84 -1.97
N VAL A 49 15.31 -12.42 -3.15
CA VAL A 49 14.24 -11.42 -3.28
C VAL A 49 12.97 -11.91 -2.59
N TRP A 50 12.58 -13.17 -2.78
CA TRP A 50 11.43 -13.75 -2.10
C TRP A 50 11.62 -13.77 -0.57
N GLN A 51 12.78 -14.21 -0.10
CA GLN A 51 13.10 -14.26 1.33
C GLN A 51 13.10 -12.87 1.99
N THR A 52 13.41 -11.82 1.22
CA THR A 52 13.50 -10.44 1.70
C THR A 52 12.39 -9.53 1.17
N ALA A 53 11.33 -10.11 0.58
CA ALA A 53 10.28 -9.34 -0.08
C ALA A 53 9.55 -8.40 0.89
N SER A 54 9.38 -8.80 2.16
CA SER A 54 8.84 -7.93 3.22
C SER A 54 9.73 -6.69 3.45
N SER A 55 11.06 -6.84 3.41
CA SER A 55 12.00 -5.72 3.52
C SER A 55 11.94 -4.82 2.28
N LEU A 56 11.79 -5.39 1.09
CA LEU A 56 11.59 -4.62 -0.15
C LEU A 56 10.31 -3.78 -0.09
N LEU A 57 9.23 -4.31 0.51
CA LEU A 57 8.01 -3.53 0.73
C LEU A 57 8.22 -2.36 1.68
N ILE A 58 9.03 -2.50 2.73
CA ILE A 58 9.37 -1.40 3.63
C ILE A 58 10.17 -0.31 2.90
N ILE A 59 11.14 -0.71 2.06
CA ILE A 59 11.89 0.23 1.22
C ILE A 59 10.93 0.94 0.25
N PHE A 60 10.04 0.18 -0.39
CA PHE A 60 9.04 0.72 -1.29
C PHE A 60 8.08 1.68 -0.58
N ALA A 61 7.63 1.35 0.63
CA ALA A 61 6.85 2.25 1.48
C ALA A 61 7.62 3.52 1.81
N GLY A 62 8.93 3.43 2.04
CA GLY A 62 9.83 4.58 2.17
C GLY A 62 9.85 5.44 0.90
N VAL A 63 9.97 4.85 -0.30
CA VAL A 63 9.90 5.56 -1.58
C VAL A 63 8.54 6.22 -1.79
N LEU A 64 7.46 5.53 -1.43
CA LEU A 64 6.09 6.07 -1.49
C LEU A 64 5.94 7.26 -0.53
N PHE A 65 6.45 7.15 0.69
CA PHE A 65 6.45 8.23 1.66
C PHE A 65 7.33 9.41 1.19
N ALA A 66 8.44 9.14 0.51
CA ALA A 66 9.25 10.18 -0.13
C ALA A 66 8.50 10.91 -1.24
N ALA A 67 7.76 10.17 -2.06
CA ALA A 67 6.89 10.74 -3.09
C ALA A 67 5.81 11.63 -2.46
N PHE A 68 5.23 11.22 -1.33
CA PHE A 68 4.31 12.04 -0.55
C PHE A 68 4.96 13.34 -0.05
N LEU A 69 6.11 13.25 0.62
CA LEU A 69 6.84 14.43 1.12
C LEU A 69 7.19 15.40 -0.01
N ASP A 70 7.65 14.88 -1.16
CA ASP A 70 7.96 15.71 -2.32
C ASP A 70 6.71 16.33 -2.96
N ALA A 71 5.59 15.60 -3.01
CA ALA A 71 4.31 16.15 -3.47
C ALA A 71 3.82 17.28 -2.55
N ALA A 72 3.83 17.06 -1.23
CA ALA A 72 3.46 18.07 -0.24
C ALA A 72 4.39 19.30 -0.27
N ALA A 73 5.69 19.10 -0.46
CA ALA A 73 6.63 20.22 -0.59
C ALA A 73 6.41 21.04 -1.88
N ARG A 74 5.98 20.38 -2.97
CA ARG A 74 5.65 21.04 -4.24
C ARG A 74 4.31 21.77 -4.21
N THR A 75 3.30 21.24 -3.53
CA THR A 75 2.01 21.95 -3.38
C THR A 75 2.15 23.23 -2.56
N LEU A 76 3.18 23.30 -1.70
CA LEU A 76 3.53 24.51 -0.95
C LEU A 76 4.31 25.55 -1.78
N ALA A 77 4.86 25.16 -2.93
CA ALA A 77 5.64 26.04 -3.82
C ALA A 77 4.93 27.32 -4.27
N PRO A 78 3.67 27.29 -4.74
CA PRO A 78 2.97 28.50 -5.15
C PRO A 78 2.62 29.43 -3.98
N VAL A 79 2.52 28.90 -2.75
CA VAL A 79 2.12 29.66 -1.56
C VAL A 79 3.33 30.28 -0.85
N LEU A 80 4.47 29.56 -0.81
CA LEU A 80 5.69 30.00 -0.13
C LEU A 80 6.89 29.92 -1.09
N PRO A 81 7.50 31.06 -1.50
CA PRO A 81 8.65 31.10 -2.40
C PRO A 81 9.97 30.73 -1.69
N LEU A 82 9.96 29.65 -0.92
CA LEU A 82 11.13 29.12 -0.21
C LEU A 82 11.89 28.11 -1.08
N ASN A 83 13.18 27.91 -0.78
CA ASN A 83 13.95 26.87 -1.43
C ASN A 83 13.38 25.47 -1.11
N ARG A 84 13.79 24.44 -1.86
CA ARG A 84 13.26 23.08 -1.71
C ARG A 84 13.49 22.48 -0.31
N VAL A 85 14.65 22.74 0.28
CA VAL A 85 15.01 22.21 1.61
C VAL A 85 14.07 22.75 2.67
N TRP A 86 13.85 24.07 2.72
CA TRP A 86 12.96 24.68 3.70
C TRP A 86 11.50 24.25 3.56
N ARG A 87 11.00 24.09 2.33
CA ARG A 87 9.64 23.57 2.10
C ARG A 87 9.50 22.15 2.63
N LEU A 88 10.49 21.30 2.37
CA LEU A 88 10.49 19.92 2.86
C LEU A 88 10.58 19.88 4.39
N THR A 89 11.47 20.67 5.00
CA THR A 89 11.57 20.79 6.47
C THR A 89 10.26 21.25 7.08
N LEU A 90 9.60 22.24 6.48
CA LEU A 90 8.30 22.73 6.95
C LEU A 90 7.23 21.64 6.87
N VAL A 91 7.15 20.89 5.76
CA VAL A 91 6.23 19.74 5.61
C VAL A 91 6.50 18.69 6.69
N VAL A 92 7.75 18.33 6.93
CA VAL A 92 8.13 17.34 7.96
C VAL A 92 7.75 17.84 9.35
N LEU A 93 7.98 19.11 9.66
CA LEU A 93 7.58 19.71 10.93
C LEU A 93 6.06 19.74 11.12
N LEU A 94 5.30 20.09 10.07
CA LEU A 94 3.84 20.06 10.11
C LEU A 94 3.30 18.63 10.32
N LEU A 95 3.90 17.64 9.65
CA LEU A 95 3.51 16.24 9.84
C LEU A 95 3.85 15.74 11.24
N ALA A 96 5.04 16.06 11.76
CA ALA A 96 5.41 15.73 13.13
C ALA A 96 4.48 16.42 14.15
N ALA A 97 4.13 17.69 13.93
CA ALA A 97 3.16 18.40 14.75
C ALA A 97 1.76 17.75 14.68
N ALA A 98 1.27 17.41 13.48
CA ALA A 98 -0.02 16.75 13.32
C ALA A 98 -0.05 15.36 13.99
N LEU A 99 1.02 14.57 13.86
CA LEU A 99 1.13 13.26 14.51
C LEU A 99 1.22 13.37 16.02
N THR A 100 2.01 14.30 16.55
CA THR A 100 2.12 14.51 18.01
C THR A 100 0.82 15.03 18.61
N LEU A 101 0.16 15.99 17.94
CA LEU A 101 -1.16 16.48 18.35
C LEU A 101 -2.21 15.36 18.31
N GLY A 102 -2.25 14.59 17.23
CA GLY A 102 -3.15 13.44 17.10
C GLY A 102 -2.90 12.38 18.18
N PHE A 103 -1.64 12.09 18.49
CA PHE A 103 -1.27 11.15 19.56
C PHE A 103 -1.68 11.65 20.94
N VAL A 104 -1.36 12.90 21.29
CA VAL A 104 -1.73 13.51 22.59
C VAL A 104 -3.26 13.56 22.73
N TRP A 105 -3.95 13.98 21.67
CA TRP A 105 -5.41 14.04 21.65
C TRP A 105 -6.03 12.64 21.82
N GLY A 106 -5.56 11.66 21.03
CA GLY A 106 -6.01 10.27 21.12
C GLY A 106 -5.75 9.67 22.49
N ALA A 107 -4.54 9.83 23.04
CA ALA A 107 -4.16 9.34 24.36
C ALA A 107 -5.02 9.95 25.48
N SER A 108 -5.44 11.22 25.35
CA SER A 108 -6.32 11.86 26.33
C SER A 108 -7.78 11.41 26.24
N LYS A 109 -8.27 11.03 25.06
CA LYS A 109 -9.68 10.71 24.81
C LYS A 109 -10.00 9.22 24.82
N LEU A 110 -9.04 8.36 24.49
CA LEU A 110 -9.17 6.91 24.51
C LEU A 110 -9.65 6.40 25.89
N PRO A 111 -9.07 6.81 27.04
CA PRO A 111 -9.52 6.29 28.34
C PRO A 111 -10.97 6.66 28.66
N GLU A 112 -11.41 7.87 28.31
CA GLU A 112 -12.80 8.32 28.52
C GLU A 112 -13.77 7.52 27.65
N GLN A 113 -13.43 7.31 26.37
CA GLN A 113 -14.25 6.55 25.42
C GLN A 113 -14.32 5.06 25.76
N THR A 114 -13.19 4.46 26.13
CA THR A 114 -13.14 3.06 26.57
C THR A 114 -13.95 2.86 27.85
N ARG A 115 -13.90 3.80 28.80
CA ARG A 115 -14.73 3.73 30.02
C ARG A 115 -16.22 3.87 29.72
N LEU A 116 -16.59 4.76 28.80
CA LEU A 116 -17.98 4.91 28.34
C LEU A 116 -18.48 3.64 27.64
N LEU A 117 -17.66 3.06 26.75
CA LEU A 117 -17.97 1.80 26.08
C LEU A 117 -18.11 0.64 27.07
N LEU A 118 -17.14 0.46 27.98
CA LEU A 118 -17.20 -0.59 28.99
C LEU A 118 -18.44 -0.43 29.88
N LYS A 119 -18.74 0.80 30.33
CA LYS A 119 -19.94 1.07 31.12
C LYS A 119 -21.23 0.76 30.36
N VAL A 120 -21.32 1.19 29.10
CA VAL A 120 -22.49 0.91 28.26
C VAL A 120 -22.61 -0.58 27.97
N MET A 121 -21.50 -1.29 27.73
CA MET A 121 -21.50 -2.74 27.53
C MET A 121 -21.96 -3.49 28.77
N ASP A 122 -21.44 -3.13 29.96
CA ASP A 122 -21.89 -3.74 31.22
C ASP A 122 -23.40 -3.52 31.43
N GLU A 123 -23.90 -2.30 31.22
CA GLU A 123 -25.32 -1.95 31.38
C GLU A 123 -26.22 -2.61 30.31
N GLN A 124 -25.71 -2.87 29.10
CA GLN A 124 -26.44 -3.53 28.02
C GLN A 124 -26.46 -5.05 28.15
N VAL A 125 -25.38 -5.64 28.68
CA VAL A 125 -25.28 -7.09 28.88
C VAL A 125 -26.32 -7.56 29.89
N ASP A 126 -26.55 -6.78 30.94
CA ASP A 126 -27.63 -7.05 31.91
C ASP A 126 -29.00 -7.06 31.21
N VAL A 127 -29.30 -6.08 30.35
CA VAL A 127 -30.56 -6.01 29.59
C VAL A 127 -30.73 -7.20 28.64
N VAL A 128 -29.66 -7.60 27.94
CA VAL A 128 -29.67 -8.73 27.00
C VAL A 128 -29.81 -10.05 27.75
N GLN A 129 -29.10 -10.22 28.87
CA GLN A 129 -29.21 -11.41 29.71
C GLN A 129 -30.61 -11.54 30.30
N ASP A 130 -31.21 -10.45 30.79
CA ASP A 130 -32.60 -10.45 31.26
C ASP A 130 -33.59 -10.84 30.14
N HIS A 131 -33.38 -10.34 28.93
CA HIS A 131 -34.21 -10.70 27.78
C HIS A 131 -34.03 -12.18 27.37
N LEU A 132 -32.82 -12.73 27.46
CA LEU A 132 -32.53 -14.14 27.17
C LEU A 132 -33.06 -15.08 28.26
N LEU A 133 -32.96 -14.69 29.52
CA LEU A 133 -33.55 -15.39 30.66
C LEU A 133 -35.07 -15.45 30.55
N SER A 134 -35.71 -14.42 29.97
CA SER A 134 -37.15 -14.45 29.66
C SER A 134 -37.53 -15.53 28.63
N PHE A 135 -36.60 -15.94 27.77
CA PHE A 135 -36.72 -17.09 26.87
C PHE A 135 -36.17 -18.40 27.46
N GLY A 136 -35.73 -18.40 28.73
CA GLY A 136 -35.17 -19.56 29.42
C GLY A 136 -33.71 -19.88 29.04
N VAL A 137 -33.02 -18.97 28.37
CA VAL A 137 -31.62 -19.14 27.95
C VAL A 137 -30.71 -18.38 28.90
N ASP A 138 -29.98 -19.10 29.75
CA ASP A 138 -28.91 -18.51 30.56
C ASP A 138 -27.57 -18.63 29.82
N LEU A 139 -27.21 -17.59 29.09
CA LEU A 139 -26.04 -17.56 28.22
C LEU A 139 -24.74 -17.23 28.96
N LEU A 140 -24.83 -16.50 30.09
CA LEU A 140 -23.67 -15.96 30.80
C LEU A 140 -23.56 -16.45 32.27
N GLY A 141 -24.57 -17.14 32.80
CA GLY A 141 -24.58 -17.68 34.15
C GLY A 141 -24.99 -16.66 35.22
N PRO A 142 -25.08 -17.07 36.50
CA PRO A 142 -25.57 -16.25 37.61
C PRO A 142 -24.77 -14.95 37.87
N ASP A 143 -23.50 -14.93 37.47
CA ASP A 143 -22.56 -13.82 37.66
C ASP A 143 -22.17 -13.13 36.34
N GLY A 144 -22.77 -13.55 35.23
CA GLY A 144 -22.34 -13.25 33.86
C GLY A 144 -22.33 -11.78 33.45
N GLY A 145 -23.31 -11.00 33.92
CA GLY A 145 -23.42 -9.56 33.63
C GLY A 145 -22.52 -8.68 34.52
N ARG A 146 -22.19 -9.13 35.73
CA ARG A 146 -21.54 -8.29 36.75
C ARG A 146 -20.04 -8.07 36.53
N ASN A 147 -19.45 -8.80 35.60
CA ASN A 147 -18.00 -8.94 35.55
C ASN A 147 -17.52 -9.41 34.16
N LEU A 148 -18.02 -8.76 33.11
CA LEU A 148 -17.70 -9.05 31.71
C LEU A 148 -16.18 -9.12 31.45
N ALA A 149 -15.41 -8.26 32.14
CA ALA A 149 -13.95 -8.25 32.07
C ALA A 149 -13.32 -9.56 32.58
N THR A 150 -13.84 -10.13 33.66
CA THR A 150 -13.40 -11.43 34.21
C THR A 150 -13.87 -12.61 33.35
N TRP A 151 -14.99 -12.49 32.65
CA TRP A 151 -15.45 -13.50 31.67
C TRP A 151 -14.62 -13.46 30.38
N LEU A 152 -14.30 -12.26 29.87
CA LEU A 152 -13.44 -12.05 28.71
C LEU A 152 -11.97 -12.38 29.00
N PHE A 153 -11.53 -12.22 30.25
CA PHE A 153 -10.15 -12.45 30.67
C PHE A 153 -10.05 -13.30 31.95
N PRO A 154 -10.41 -14.60 31.90
CA PRO A 154 -10.49 -15.46 33.09
C PRO A 154 -9.12 -15.72 33.73
N ASP A 155 -8.07 -15.79 32.93
CA ASP A 155 -6.70 -16.04 33.37
C ASP A 155 -5.84 -14.78 33.30
N HIS A 156 -5.20 -14.41 34.40
CA HIS A 156 -4.23 -13.31 34.45
C HIS A 156 -3.03 -13.55 33.51
N ASN A 157 -2.73 -14.80 33.20
CA ASN A 157 -1.73 -15.19 32.20
C ASN A 157 -2.21 -14.91 30.76
N SER A 158 -3.52 -15.00 30.49
CA SER A 158 -4.08 -14.62 29.19
C SER A 158 -4.02 -13.09 29.00
N LEU A 159 -4.22 -12.30 30.04
CA LEU A 159 -4.01 -10.85 29.97
C LEU A 159 -2.57 -10.49 29.65
N PHE A 160 -1.61 -11.18 30.27
CA PHE A 160 -0.19 -10.94 30.03
C PHE A 160 0.21 -11.34 28.60
N SER A 161 -0.27 -12.47 28.07
CA SER A 161 0.04 -12.89 26.70
C SER A 161 -0.60 -11.99 25.64
N HIS A 162 -1.84 -11.54 25.84
CA HIS A 162 -2.49 -10.56 24.97
C HIS A 162 -1.82 -9.18 25.07
N ALA A 163 -1.43 -8.74 26.26
CA ALA A 163 -0.66 -7.51 26.44
C ALA A 163 0.69 -7.62 25.73
N GLN A 164 1.41 -8.74 25.84
CA GLN A 164 2.65 -8.97 25.09
C GLN A 164 2.42 -8.99 23.58
N MET A 165 1.33 -9.57 23.09
CA MET A 165 0.99 -9.56 21.66
C MET A 165 0.71 -8.14 21.16
N ILE A 166 -0.07 -7.34 21.91
CA ILE A 166 -0.38 -5.95 21.59
C ILE A 166 0.90 -5.10 21.63
N LEU A 167 1.72 -5.24 22.69
CA LEU A 167 2.96 -4.49 22.86
C LEU A 167 4.01 -4.88 21.80
N GLY A 168 4.13 -6.17 21.47
CA GLY A 168 5.01 -6.68 20.42
C GLY A 168 4.58 -6.25 19.01
N GLY A 169 3.26 -6.23 18.76
CA GLY A 169 2.70 -5.69 17.52
C GLY A 169 2.93 -4.18 17.40
N ALA A 170 2.68 -3.43 18.47
CA ALA A 170 2.90 -1.99 18.52
C ALA A 170 4.38 -1.62 18.35
N SER A 171 5.31 -2.35 18.98
CA SER A 171 6.74 -2.11 18.82
C SER A 171 7.21 -2.39 17.39
N SER A 172 6.77 -3.49 16.79
CA SER A 172 7.08 -3.83 15.40
C SER A 172 6.54 -2.78 14.42
N PHE A 173 5.31 -2.31 14.66
CA PHE A 173 4.71 -1.22 13.89
C PHE A 173 5.52 0.08 14.02
N LEU A 174 5.93 0.46 15.23
CA LEU A 174 6.74 1.66 15.48
C LEU A 174 8.10 1.58 14.79
N VAL A 175 8.79 0.44 14.88
CA VAL A 175 10.08 0.23 14.20
C VAL A 175 9.91 0.37 12.69
N ASN A 176 8.92 -0.30 12.10
CA ASN A 176 8.66 -0.20 10.67
C ASN A 176 8.29 1.23 10.25
N ALA A 177 7.47 1.93 11.03
CA ALA A 177 7.09 3.31 10.77
C ALA A 177 8.31 4.25 10.83
N LEU A 178 9.21 4.07 11.81
CA LEU A 178 10.46 4.82 11.91
C LEU A 178 11.39 4.56 10.71
N VAL A 179 11.52 3.31 10.28
CA VAL A 179 12.32 2.96 9.09
C VAL A 179 11.73 3.60 7.83
N ILE A 180 10.41 3.51 7.62
CA ILE A 180 9.71 4.14 6.48
C ILE A 180 9.91 5.65 6.51
N LEU A 181 9.78 6.28 7.68
CA LEU A 181 9.98 7.71 7.85
C LEU A 181 11.43 8.11 7.52
N PHE A 182 12.41 7.36 8.02
CA PHE A 182 13.82 7.63 7.78
C PHE A 182 14.19 7.45 6.30
N LEU A 183 13.82 6.32 5.69
CA LEU A 183 14.05 6.07 4.26
C LEU A 183 13.33 7.10 3.40
N GLY A 184 12.09 7.42 3.73
CA GLY A 184 11.33 8.41 2.98
C GLY A 184 11.93 9.81 3.06
N LEU A 185 12.47 10.20 4.22
CA LEU A 185 13.19 11.47 4.35
C LEU A 185 14.48 11.49 3.52
N LEU A 186 15.27 10.42 3.56
CA LEU A 186 16.50 10.29 2.77
C LEU A 186 16.21 10.39 1.27
N PHE A 187 15.23 9.62 0.78
CA PHE A 187 14.84 9.65 -0.62
C PHE A 187 14.19 10.98 -1.04
N ALA A 188 13.45 11.64 -0.15
CA ALA A 188 12.82 12.93 -0.45
C ALA A 188 13.84 14.08 -0.53
N PHE A 189 14.94 14.01 0.23
CA PHE A 189 15.97 15.04 0.23
C PHE A 189 16.62 15.20 -1.15
N ASP A 190 17.05 14.09 -1.78
CA ASP A 190 17.62 14.09 -3.14
C ASP A 190 17.03 12.99 -4.04
N PRO A 191 15.80 13.15 -4.57
CA PRO A 191 15.17 12.14 -5.42
C PRO A 191 15.93 11.92 -6.73
N ALA A 192 16.60 12.95 -7.25
CA ALA A 192 17.32 12.87 -8.51
C ALA A 192 18.59 12.02 -8.36
N GLY A 193 19.37 12.23 -7.30
CA GLY A 193 20.57 11.43 -7.02
C GLY A 193 20.27 9.95 -6.83
N HIS A 194 19.20 9.61 -6.09
CA HIS A 194 18.78 8.21 -5.91
C HIS A 194 18.32 7.56 -7.22
N ARG A 195 17.52 8.27 -8.02
CA ARG A 195 17.10 7.81 -9.36
C ARG A 195 18.31 7.61 -10.28
N ASP A 196 19.22 8.58 -10.31
CA ASP A 196 20.39 8.54 -11.20
C ASP A 196 21.38 7.45 -10.79
N SER A 197 21.45 7.10 -9.50
CA SER A 197 22.18 5.94 -9.00
C SER A 197 21.58 4.62 -9.51
N LEU A 198 20.25 4.47 -9.51
CA LEU A 198 19.58 3.30 -10.09
C LEU A 198 19.83 3.16 -11.59
N LEU A 199 19.93 4.28 -12.31
CA LEU A 199 20.22 4.29 -13.75
C LEU A 199 21.62 3.79 -14.10
N LEU A 200 22.54 3.69 -13.12
CA LEU A 200 23.87 3.10 -13.36
C LEU A 200 23.78 1.61 -13.70
N LEU A 201 22.74 0.92 -13.20
CA LEU A 201 22.44 -0.48 -13.51
C LEU A 201 21.95 -0.68 -14.95
N VAL A 202 21.54 0.40 -15.61
CA VAL A 202 21.03 0.38 -16.99
C VAL A 202 22.16 0.70 -17.96
N LYS A 203 22.20 -0.05 -19.08
CA LYS A 203 23.16 0.20 -20.19
C LYS A 203 23.08 1.67 -20.64
N PRO A 204 24.21 2.36 -20.90
CA PRO A 204 24.24 3.78 -21.23
C PRO A 204 23.25 4.23 -22.32
N SER A 205 23.05 3.41 -23.36
CA SER A 205 22.13 3.69 -24.47
C SER A 205 20.66 3.82 -24.05
N TYR A 206 20.24 3.11 -23.00
CA TYR A 206 18.85 3.11 -22.52
C TYR A 206 18.61 4.04 -21.33
N ARG A 207 19.66 4.65 -20.75
CA ARG A 207 19.54 5.52 -19.57
C ARG A 207 18.57 6.70 -19.76
N PRO A 208 18.56 7.43 -20.89
CA PRO A 208 17.60 8.52 -21.08
C PRO A 208 16.15 8.06 -21.07
N ARG A 209 15.87 6.92 -21.71
CA ARG A 209 14.54 6.31 -21.76
C ARG A 209 14.09 5.83 -20.38
N ALA A 210 14.94 5.05 -19.69
CA ALA A 210 14.67 4.58 -18.33
C ALA A 210 14.46 5.74 -17.34
N ARG A 211 15.21 6.85 -17.49
CA ARG A 211 14.99 8.07 -16.70
C ARG A 211 13.60 8.65 -16.91
N GLY A 212 13.13 8.69 -18.16
CA GLY A 212 11.77 9.15 -18.50
C GLY A 212 10.71 8.32 -17.79
N VAL A 213 10.82 6.99 -17.88
CA VAL A 213 9.86 6.06 -17.25
C VAL A 213 9.87 6.18 -15.72
N LEU A 214 11.05 6.25 -15.08
CA LEU A 214 11.14 6.43 -13.63
C LEU A 214 10.56 7.77 -13.16
N ASN A 215 10.68 8.83 -13.97
CA ASN A 215 10.07 10.12 -13.65
C ASN A 215 8.54 10.05 -13.73
N GLU A 216 8.00 9.35 -14.73
CA GLU A 216 6.56 9.13 -14.86
C GLU A 216 6.01 8.31 -13.71
N MET A 217 6.68 7.21 -13.33
CA MET A 217 6.32 6.44 -12.12
C MET A 217 6.31 7.32 -10.87
N GLY A 218 7.32 8.17 -10.70
CA GLY A 218 7.38 9.11 -9.59
C GLY A 218 6.22 10.12 -9.61
N LEU A 219 5.80 10.59 -10.79
CA LEU A 219 4.63 11.46 -10.93
C LEU A 219 3.34 10.72 -10.58
N VAL A 220 3.16 9.49 -11.06
CA VAL A 220 2.00 8.63 -10.75
C VAL A 220 1.88 8.42 -9.24
N LEU A 221 2.99 8.07 -8.56
CA LEU A 221 2.99 7.90 -7.10
C LEU A 221 2.60 9.18 -6.34
N ARG A 222 3.11 10.34 -6.78
CA ARG A 222 2.79 11.64 -6.17
C ARG A 222 1.31 11.99 -6.31
N LEU A 223 0.78 11.87 -7.52
CA LEU A 223 -0.63 12.18 -7.80
C LEU A 223 -1.56 11.20 -7.08
N TRP A 224 -1.24 9.91 -7.11
CA TRP A 224 -1.99 8.88 -6.39
C TRP A 224 -2.03 9.17 -4.89
N PHE A 225 -0.90 9.47 -4.27
CA PHE A 225 -0.84 9.72 -2.83
C PHE A 225 -1.59 11.01 -2.44
N MET A 226 -1.44 12.08 -3.22
CA MET A 226 -2.22 13.31 -2.99
C MET A 226 -3.72 13.05 -3.11
N GLY A 227 -4.15 12.30 -4.12
CA GLY A 227 -5.54 11.86 -4.24
C GLY A 227 -5.99 11.04 -3.03
N GLN A 228 -5.13 10.16 -2.52
CA GLN A 228 -5.44 9.34 -1.35
C GLN A 228 -5.58 10.17 -0.07
N VAL A 229 -4.73 11.19 0.13
CA VAL A 229 -4.86 12.13 1.27
C VAL A 229 -6.18 12.90 1.19
N VAL A 230 -6.55 13.40 0.00
CA VAL A 230 -7.83 14.09 -0.21
C VAL A 230 -9.00 13.15 0.09
N ARG A 231 -8.93 11.88 -0.34
CA ARG A 231 -9.95 10.86 -0.01
C ARG A 231 -10.10 10.66 1.49
N ILE A 232 -9.00 10.48 2.21
CA ILE A 232 -9.01 10.27 3.67
C ILE A 232 -9.66 11.46 4.39
N VAL A 233 -9.28 12.69 4.02
CA VAL A 233 -9.83 13.90 4.63
C VAL A 233 -11.32 14.02 4.33
N LEU A 234 -11.72 13.87 3.07
CA LEU A 234 -13.13 13.96 2.68
C LEU A 234 -13.97 12.90 3.37
N MET A 235 -13.49 11.66 3.42
CA MET A 235 -14.15 10.56 4.13
C MET A 235 -14.29 10.81 5.62
N THR A 236 -13.23 11.33 6.23
CA THR A 236 -13.24 11.69 7.65
C THR A 236 -14.33 12.72 7.93
N LEU A 237 -14.38 13.79 7.14
CA LEU A 237 -15.35 14.87 7.32
C LEU A 237 -16.78 14.40 7.06
N CYS A 238 -17.04 13.71 5.93
CA CYS A 238 -18.36 13.21 5.59
C CYS A 238 -18.90 12.24 6.65
N THR A 239 -18.07 11.28 7.07
CA THR A 239 -18.46 10.28 8.07
C THR A 239 -18.63 10.91 9.45
N TRP A 240 -17.75 11.84 9.84
CA TRP A 240 -17.89 12.57 11.09
C TRP A 240 -19.20 13.35 11.15
N VAL A 241 -19.50 14.16 10.14
CA VAL A 241 -20.73 14.96 10.10
C VAL A 241 -21.96 14.05 10.11
N ALA A 242 -21.95 12.99 9.32
CA ALA A 242 -23.04 12.02 9.29
C ALA A 242 -23.30 11.37 10.66
N LEU A 243 -22.27 10.82 11.30
CA LEU A 243 -22.41 10.15 12.60
C LEU A 243 -22.78 11.15 13.71
N TYR A 244 -22.32 12.40 13.60
CA TYR A 244 -22.74 13.48 14.49
C TYR A 244 -24.24 13.77 14.35
N LEU A 245 -24.78 13.81 13.12
CA LEU A 245 -26.21 14.00 12.87
C LEU A 245 -27.07 12.83 13.35
N VAL A 246 -26.54 11.61 13.30
CA VAL A 246 -27.21 10.42 13.87
C VAL A 246 -27.17 10.44 15.41
N GLY A 247 -26.28 11.22 16.01
CA GLY A 247 -26.15 11.36 17.46
C GLY A 247 -25.24 10.32 18.12
N LEU A 248 -24.34 9.68 17.35
CA LEU A 248 -23.38 8.73 17.93
C LEU A 248 -22.35 9.46 18.81
N PRO A 249 -21.92 8.87 19.93
CA PRO A 249 -20.82 9.40 20.72
C PRO A 249 -19.48 9.27 19.98
N GLY A 250 -18.59 10.23 20.18
CA GLY A 250 -17.26 10.24 19.54
C GLY A 250 -17.27 10.23 18.00
N PRO A 251 -18.17 10.97 17.31
CA PRO A 251 -18.36 10.81 15.87
C PRO A 251 -17.12 11.24 15.06
N PHE A 252 -16.29 12.14 15.59
CA PHE A 252 -15.02 12.51 14.97
C PHE A 252 -14.00 11.36 15.00
N VAL A 253 -13.91 10.59 16.08
CA VAL A 253 -13.00 9.43 16.16
C VAL A 253 -13.42 8.38 15.15
N LEU A 254 -14.71 8.07 15.10
CA LEU A 254 -15.27 7.11 14.15
C LEU A 254 -15.09 7.59 12.70
N GLY A 255 -15.31 8.88 12.44
CA GLY A 255 -15.07 9.48 11.14
C GLY A 255 -13.61 9.42 10.73
N LEU A 256 -12.68 9.81 11.61
CA LEU A 256 -11.24 9.76 11.36
C LEU A 256 -10.76 8.33 11.11
N GLN A 257 -11.21 7.39 11.93
CA GLN A 257 -10.92 5.98 11.75
C GLN A 257 -11.48 5.46 10.42
N ALA A 258 -12.71 5.80 10.04
CA ALA A 258 -13.28 5.44 8.74
C ALA A 258 -12.51 6.04 7.55
N GLY A 259 -12.09 7.30 7.67
CA GLY A 259 -11.25 7.96 6.68
C GLY A 259 -9.88 7.29 6.54
N LEU A 260 -9.21 6.98 7.65
CA LEU A 260 -7.91 6.29 7.65
C LEU A 260 -8.02 4.86 7.12
N SER A 261 -9.07 4.11 7.49
CA SER A 261 -9.31 2.76 6.98
C SER A 261 -9.46 2.76 5.46
N ASN A 262 -10.05 3.82 4.87
CA ASN A 262 -10.16 4.02 3.43
C ASN A 262 -8.82 4.17 2.68
N PHE A 263 -7.68 4.13 3.38
CA PHE A 263 -6.38 3.91 2.74
C PHE A 263 -6.33 2.62 1.92
N VAL A 264 -7.01 1.55 2.38
CA VAL A 264 -7.11 0.27 1.67
C VAL A 264 -8.49 0.18 1.02
N PRO A 265 -8.62 0.24 -0.32
CA PRO A 265 -9.91 0.16 -0.99
C PRO A 265 -10.64 -1.15 -0.68
N TYR A 266 -11.98 -1.11 -0.67
CA TYR A 266 -12.90 -2.21 -0.38
C TYR A 266 -12.81 -2.78 1.04
N LEU A 267 -11.61 -3.04 1.57
CA LEU A 267 -11.42 -3.52 2.93
C LEU A 267 -11.60 -2.43 3.97
N GLY A 268 -11.09 -1.22 3.69
CA GLY A 268 -11.20 -0.07 4.57
C GLY A 268 -12.64 0.22 5.02
N PRO A 269 -13.57 0.38 4.07
CA PRO A 269 -14.99 0.55 4.37
C PRO A 269 -15.58 -0.54 5.27
N LEU A 270 -15.24 -1.81 5.00
CA LEU A 270 -15.73 -2.96 5.76
C LEU A 270 -15.19 -2.98 7.19
N VAL A 271 -13.88 -2.78 7.34
CA VAL A 271 -13.22 -2.71 8.65
C VAL A 271 -13.77 -1.56 9.47
N ALA A 272 -14.06 -0.43 8.83
CA ALA A 272 -14.60 0.73 9.52
C ALA A 272 -16.10 0.63 9.88
N ALA A 273 -16.88 -0.16 9.14
CA ALA A 273 -18.27 -0.42 9.46
C ALA A 273 -18.44 -1.11 10.82
N VAL A 274 -17.52 -2.02 11.17
CA VAL A 274 -17.57 -2.80 12.42
C VAL A 274 -17.61 -1.92 13.68
N PRO A 275 -16.63 -1.05 13.96
CA PRO A 275 -16.67 -0.19 15.14
C PRO A 275 -17.82 0.82 15.11
N ILE A 276 -18.22 1.32 13.92
CA ILE A 276 -19.40 2.20 13.80
C ILE A 276 -20.66 1.46 14.25
N ALA A 277 -20.87 0.24 13.77
CA ALA A 277 -22.02 -0.58 14.15
C ALA A 277 -21.99 -0.96 15.64
N LEU A 278 -20.82 -1.31 16.19
CA LEU A 278 -20.66 -1.61 17.61
C LEU A 278 -20.96 -0.41 18.50
N VAL A 279 -20.53 0.80 18.12
CA VAL A 279 -20.86 2.02 18.88
C VAL A 279 -22.34 2.40 18.73
N ALA A 280 -22.98 2.09 17.60
CA ALA A 280 -24.39 2.42 17.37
C ALA A 280 -25.36 1.45 18.06
N MET A 281 -24.99 0.17 18.17
CA MET A 281 -25.85 -0.91 18.68
C MET A 281 -26.49 -0.59 20.05
N PRO A 282 -25.76 -0.02 21.04
CA PRO A 282 -26.35 0.32 22.33
C PRO A 282 -27.47 1.37 22.30
N PHE A 283 -27.52 2.19 21.25
CA PHE A 283 -28.52 3.25 21.12
C PHE A 283 -29.82 2.78 20.44
N GLY A 284 -29.96 1.47 20.23
CA GLY A 284 -31.16 0.83 19.69
C GLY A 284 -31.07 0.55 18.18
N VAL A 285 -31.95 -0.35 17.72
CA VAL A 285 -31.98 -0.86 16.34
C VAL A 285 -32.17 0.25 15.32
N SER A 286 -32.93 1.31 15.66
CA SER A 286 -33.15 2.46 14.78
C SER A 286 -31.85 3.25 14.54
N VAL A 287 -31.07 3.53 15.58
CA VAL A 287 -29.80 4.26 15.48
C VAL A 287 -28.77 3.43 14.72
N LEU A 288 -28.69 2.13 15.01
CA LEU A 288 -27.86 1.20 14.25
C LEU A 288 -28.23 1.18 12.76
N ALA A 289 -29.52 1.07 12.43
CA ALA A 289 -29.99 1.07 11.06
C ALA A 289 -29.63 2.37 10.33
N TRP A 290 -29.85 3.54 10.96
CA TRP A 290 -29.47 4.83 10.39
C TRP A 290 -27.96 4.98 10.20
N ALA A 291 -27.16 4.56 11.18
CA ALA A 291 -25.70 4.60 11.09
C ALA A 291 -25.19 3.76 9.92
N VAL A 292 -25.69 2.53 9.77
CA VAL A 292 -25.33 1.64 8.66
C VAL A 292 -25.79 2.20 7.32
N ILE A 293 -27.05 2.63 7.20
CA ILE A 293 -27.61 3.17 5.94
C ILE A 293 -26.82 4.39 5.49
N ILE A 294 -26.61 5.37 6.37
CA ILE A 294 -25.90 6.60 6.01
C ILE A 294 -24.43 6.30 5.68
N TYR A 295 -23.78 5.43 6.44
CA TYR A 295 -22.42 5.01 6.13
C TYR A 295 -22.33 4.32 4.76
N THR A 296 -23.26 3.42 4.43
CA THR A 296 -23.34 2.78 3.11
C THR A 296 -23.58 3.80 1.99
N ILE A 297 -24.41 4.82 2.21
CA ILE A 297 -24.60 5.92 1.25
C ILE A 297 -23.29 6.67 1.02
N ILE A 298 -22.54 7.00 2.08
CA ILE A 298 -21.25 7.67 1.96
C ILE A 298 -20.27 6.82 1.15
N GLN A 299 -20.19 5.51 1.42
CA GLN A 299 -19.32 4.60 0.66
C GLN A 299 -19.76 4.47 -0.80
N SER A 300 -21.07 4.50 -1.08
CA SER A 300 -21.60 4.46 -2.44
C SER A 300 -21.24 5.73 -3.21
N VAL A 301 -21.43 6.90 -2.60
CA VAL A 301 -21.01 8.20 -3.18
C VAL A 301 -19.51 8.19 -3.43
N GLU A 302 -18.73 7.57 -2.55
CA GLU A 302 -17.31 7.47 -2.81
C GLU A 302 -16.95 6.58 -3.99
N GLY A 303 -17.49 5.36 -4.05
CA GLY A 303 -17.20 4.44 -5.13
C GLY A 303 -17.61 4.98 -6.49
N TYR A 304 -18.76 5.68 -6.57
CA TYR A 304 -19.33 6.12 -7.85
C TYR A 304 -19.00 7.57 -8.25
N VAL A 305 -18.70 8.45 -7.29
CA VAL A 305 -18.51 9.88 -7.57
C VAL A 305 -17.11 10.33 -7.19
N ILE A 306 -16.73 10.20 -5.92
CA ILE A 306 -15.45 10.73 -5.41
C ILE A 306 -14.26 9.98 -6.01
N GLY A 307 -14.33 8.65 -6.07
CA GLY A 307 -13.30 7.77 -6.60
C GLY A 307 -12.91 8.18 -8.03
N PRO A 308 -13.86 8.19 -8.98
CA PRO A 308 -13.60 8.66 -10.33
C PRO A 308 -13.09 10.10 -10.39
N LEU A 309 -13.67 11.04 -9.63
CA LEU A 309 -13.23 12.44 -9.66
C LEU A 309 -11.76 12.62 -9.25
N ILE A 310 -11.31 11.86 -8.26
CA ILE A 310 -9.94 11.92 -7.75
C ILE A 310 -8.98 11.12 -8.63
N GLN A 311 -9.42 10.00 -9.19
CA GLN A 311 -8.61 9.11 -10.02
C GLN A 311 -8.60 9.48 -11.51
N ARG A 312 -9.39 10.47 -11.96
CA ARG A 312 -9.41 10.98 -13.36
C ARG A 312 -8.03 11.32 -13.94
N GLN A 313 -7.03 11.58 -13.10
CA GLN A 313 -5.65 11.88 -13.51
C GLN A 313 -4.67 10.71 -13.28
N ALA A 314 -5.09 9.65 -12.59
CA ALA A 314 -4.29 8.50 -12.20
C ALA A 314 -4.86 7.22 -12.81
N VAL A 315 -4.21 6.73 -13.86
CA VAL A 315 -4.22 5.35 -14.38
C VAL A 315 -5.48 4.54 -14.04
N GLU A 316 -6.39 4.42 -15.01
CA GLU A 316 -7.55 3.52 -14.91
C GLU A 316 -7.07 2.07 -14.80
N ILE A 317 -7.25 1.49 -13.62
CA ILE A 317 -6.99 0.09 -13.32
C ILE A 317 -8.35 -0.58 -13.15
N PRO A 318 -8.66 -1.65 -13.92
CA PRO A 318 -9.89 -2.39 -13.72
C PRO A 318 -10.01 -2.88 -12.26
N PRO A 319 -11.18 -2.72 -11.61
CA PRO A 319 -11.37 -3.10 -10.20
C PRO A 319 -10.94 -4.52 -9.85
N ALA A 320 -11.09 -5.46 -10.80
CA ALA A 320 -10.67 -6.84 -10.64
C ALA A 320 -9.16 -6.97 -10.35
N TRP A 321 -8.31 -6.24 -11.06
CA TRP A 321 -6.86 -6.27 -10.85
C TRP A 321 -6.47 -5.71 -9.49
N THR A 322 -7.15 -4.64 -9.05
CA THR A 322 -6.99 -4.11 -7.69
C THR A 322 -7.29 -5.17 -6.63
N LEU A 323 -8.44 -5.86 -6.73
CA LEU A 323 -8.82 -6.89 -5.76
C LEU A 323 -7.86 -8.06 -5.76
N VAL A 324 -7.44 -8.54 -6.93
CA VAL A 324 -6.44 -9.63 -7.06
C VAL A 324 -5.14 -9.24 -6.36
N THR A 325 -4.64 -8.02 -6.59
CA THR A 325 -3.39 -7.59 -5.95
C THR A 325 -3.54 -7.38 -4.45
N ILE A 326 -4.68 -6.86 -3.97
CA ILE A 326 -4.97 -6.75 -2.53
C ILE A 326 -4.96 -8.15 -1.88
N VAL A 327 -5.68 -9.12 -2.45
CA VAL A 327 -5.73 -10.49 -1.90
C VAL A 327 -4.35 -11.14 -1.92
N LEU A 328 -3.64 -11.04 -3.05
CA LEU A 328 -2.32 -11.65 -3.21
C LEU A 328 -1.29 -11.05 -2.26
N LEU A 329 -1.11 -9.73 -2.26
CA LEU A 329 -0.12 -9.07 -1.40
C LEU A 329 -0.54 -9.10 0.06
N GLY A 330 -1.83 -9.05 0.35
CA GLY A 330 -2.34 -9.23 1.71
C GLY A 330 -2.04 -10.61 2.28
N ALA A 331 -2.20 -11.67 1.48
CA ALA A 331 -1.86 -13.02 1.90
C ALA A 331 -0.34 -13.20 2.10
N LEU A 332 0.48 -12.59 1.24
CA LEU A 332 1.94 -12.73 1.29
C LEU A 332 2.61 -11.85 2.36
N PHE A 333 2.11 -10.63 2.56
CA PHE A 333 2.80 -9.58 3.32
C PHE A 333 1.92 -8.92 4.39
N GLY A 334 0.72 -9.46 4.63
CA GLY A 334 -0.21 -8.96 5.63
C GLY A 334 -0.66 -7.52 5.36
N VAL A 335 -0.81 -6.75 6.43
CA VAL A 335 -1.32 -5.36 6.39
C VAL A 335 -0.47 -4.46 5.49
N MET A 336 0.85 -4.65 5.46
CA MET A 336 1.73 -3.87 4.59
C MET A 336 1.47 -4.17 3.10
N GLY A 337 1.24 -5.43 2.75
CA GLY A 337 0.87 -5.80 1.39
C GLY A 337 -0.46 -5.20 0.94
N LEU A 338 -1.47 -5.22 1.83
CA LEU A 338 -2.77 -4.59 1.59
C LEU A 338 -2.63 -3.07 1.34
N ALA A 339 -1.85 -2.39 2.18
CA ALA A 339 -1.62 -0.95 2.10
C ALA A 339 -0.89 -0.54 0.81
N LEU A 340 0.10 -1.33 0.38
CA LEU A 340 0.96 -0.98 -0.74
C LEU A 340 0.45 -1.51 -2.09
N ALA A 341 -0.64 -2.28 -2.10
CA ALA A 341 -1.17 -2.91 -3.30
C ALA A 341 -1.47 -1.91 -4.41
N MET A 342 -2.22 -0.85 -4.12
CA MET A 342 -2.62 0.15 -5.12
C MET A 342 -1.43 0.88 -5.77
N PRO A 343 -0.46 1.42 -5.00
CA PRO A 343 0.76 1.98 -5.55
C PRO A 343 1.57 1.00 -6.40
N LEU A 344 1.68 -0.26 -5.95
CA LEU A 344 2.40 -1.31 -6.68
C LEU A 344 1.77 -1.62 -8.04
N VAL A 345 0.43 -1.71 -8.10
CA VAL A 345 -0.26 -1.89 -9.39
C VAL A 345 -0.06 -0.67 -10.28
N ALA A 346 -0.12 0.55 -9.75
CA ALA A 346 0.02 1.77 -10.54
C ALA A 346 1.41 1.88 -11.20
N ILE A 347 2.49 1.64 -10.43
CA ILE A 347 3.85 1.62 -11.01
C ILE A 347 4.07 0.40 -11.90
N GLY A 348 3.52 -0.76 -11.54
CA GLY A 348 3.65 -2.00 -12.32
C GLY A 348 3.01 -1.84 -13.69
N ARG A 349 1.80 -1.28 -13.76
CA ARG A 349 1.14 -0.95 -15.03
C ARG A 349 1.96 0.05 -15.84
N THR A 350 2.50 1.09 -15.21
CA THR A 350 3.36 2.07 -15.90
C THR A 350 4.63 1.40 -16.45
N ALA A 351 5.25 0.49 -15.69
CA ALA A 351 6.42 -0.27 -16.12
C ALA A 351 6.10 -1.13 -17.34
N VAL A 352 4.99 -1.88 -17.28
CA VAL A 352 4.57 -2.78 -18.37
C VAL A 352 4.24 -1.98 -19.63
N LEU A 353 3.48 -0.90 -19.51
CA LEU A 353 3.13 -0.08 -20.68
C LEU A 353 4.36 0.54 -21.34
N ARG A 354 5.29 1.07 -20.56
CA ARG A 354 6.45 1.77 -21.13
C ARG A 354 7.54 0.83 -21.61
N PHE A 355 7.91 -0.19 -20.82
CA PHE A 355 9.02 -1.07 -21.18
C PHE A 355 8.61 -2.27 -22.02
N TYR A 356 7.40 -2.79 -21.87
CA TYR A 356 6.97 -3.98 -22.62
C TYR A 356 6.12 -3.60 -23.83
N VAL A 357 5.09 -2.77 -23.65
CA VAL A 357 4.18 -2.43 -24.76
C VAL A 357 4.84 -1.46 -25.73
N GLU A 358 5.33 -0.32 -25.25
CA GLU A 358 5.93 0.71 -26.11
C GLU A 358 7.33 0.30 -26.61
N ASP A 359 8.23 -0.14 -25.71
CA ASP A 359 9.63 -0.39 -26.09
C ASP A 359 9.87 -1.77 -26.73
N PHE A 360 9.14 -2.82 -26.32
CA PHE A 360 9.39 -4.20 -26.81
C PHE A 360 8.43 -4.64 -27.91
N LEU A 361 7.11 -4.42 -27.74
CA LEU A 361 6.12 -4.72 -28.77
C LEU A 361 6.10 -3.66 -29.89
N GLY A 362 6.54 -2.43 -29.58
CA GLY A 362 6.55 -1.31 -30.54
C GLY A 362 5.16 -0.70 -30.75
N ASP A 363 4.20 -1.02 -29.90
CA ASP A 363 2.86 -0.45 -29.96
C ASP A 363 2.91 1.00 -29.49
N GLU A 364 2.41 1.92 -30.30
CA GLU A 364 2.11 3.24 -29.80
C GLU A 364 0.99 3.12 -28.77
N VAL A 365 1.36 3.25 -27.48
CA VAL A 365 0.39 3.52 -26.42
C VAL A 365 -0.09 4.96 -26.62
N ASN A 366 -0.86 5.16 -27.70
CA ASN A 366 -1.72 6.32 -27.85
C ASN A 366 -2.60 6.37 -26.62
N ALA A 367 -2.93 7.58 -26.17
CA ALA A 367 -3.83 7.83 -25.06
C ALA A 367 -5.28 7.42 -25.39
N THR A 368 -5.49 6.18 -25.88
CA THR A 368 -6.75 5.57 -26.29
C THR A 368 -7.71 5.26 -25.13
N ALA A 369 -7.47 5.85 -23.96
CA ALA A 369 -8.42 5.90 -22.86
C ALA A 369 -8.94 7.33 -22.57
N ARG A 370 -8.58 8.33 -23.38
CA ARG A 370 -9.15 9.69 -23.23
C ARG A 370 -10.46 9.90 -23.99
N ASP A 371 -10.74 9.07 -24.99
CA ASP A 371 -11.94 9.17 -25.84
C ASP A 371 -12.57 7.78 -26.01
N GLY A 372 -13.31 7.34 -24.99
CA GLY A 372 -14.30 6.26 -25.09
C GLY A 372 -15.63 6.80 -24.56
N PRO A 373 -16.77 6.45 -25.18
CA PRO A 373 -18.05 7.18 -25.09
C PRO A 373 -18.62 7.38 -23.69
#